data_AF-A0A965PF35-F1
#
_entry.id   AF-A0A965PF35-F1
#
_cell.length_a   1.000
_cell.length_b   1.000
_cell.length_c   1.000
_cell.angle_alpha   90.00
_cell.angle_beta   90.00
_cell.angle_gamma   90.00
#
_symmetry.space_group_name_H-M   'P 1'
#
loop_
_entity.id
_entity.type
_entity.pdbx_description
1 polymer ?
#
loop_
_entity_poly.entity_id
_entity_poly.type
_entity_poly.pdbx_seq_one_letter_code
_entity_poly.pdbx_strand_id
1 'polypeptide(L)'
;MKRILQTARQKIVRDILRREAISLVERKPGHTTGDLAYGWFTAIRPWRKIDQVEAALRLGEILRELEIEGVVRREDRKWHPAE
;
A
#
# COMPACT_ATOMS: atom_id res chain seq x y z
N MET A 1 21.23 14.95 -15.55
CA MET A 1 21.08 13.47 -15.66
C MET A 1 20.73 12.75 -14.35
N LYS A 2 21.19 13.18 -13.16
CA LYS A 2 20.85 12.50 -11.89
C LYS A 2 19.36 12.59 -11.47
N ARG A 3 18.62 13.62 -11.91
CA ARG A 3 17.19 13.81 -11.54
C ARG A 3 16.22 12.88 -12.28
N ILE A 4 16.40 12.65 -13.59
CA ILE A 4 15.44 11.91 -14.42
C ILE A 4 15.38 10.42 -14.02
N LEU A 5 16.54 9.80 -13.79
CA LEU A 5 16.65 8.41 -13.33
C LEU A 5 16.05 8.21 -11.92
N GLN A 6 16.16 9.20 -11.05
CA GLN A 6 15.62 9.13 -9.69
C GLN A 6 14.09 9.20 -9.68
N THR A 7 13.49 10.07 -10.50
CA THR A 7 12.03 10.18 -10.64
C THR A 7 11.41 8.91 -11.21
N ALA A 8 12.03 8.33 -12.26
CA ALA A 8 11.56 7.08 -12.85
C ALA A 8 11.61 5.91 -11.86
N ARG A 9 12.70 5.79 -11.09
CA ARG A 9 12.85 4.76 -10.06
C ARG A 9 11.81 4.89 -8.94
N GLN A 10 11.55 6.12 -8.48
CA GLN A 10 10.55 6.37 -7.43
C GLN A 10 9.14 6.03 -7.91
N LYS A 11 8.82 6.30 -9.17
CA LYS A 11 7.53 5.94 -9.77
C LYS A 11 7.32 4.42 -9.79
N ILE A 12 8.30 3.65 -10.25
CA ILE A 12 8.22 2.17 -10.30
C ILE A 12 8.00 1.60 -8.88
N VAL A 13 8.76 2.07 -7.89
CA VAL A 13 8.60 1.61 -6.51
C VAL A 13 7.19 1.92 -5.99
N ARG A 14 6.67 3.12 -6.25
CA ARG A 14 5.31 3.49 -5.85
C ARG A 14 4.25 2.59 -6.50
N ASP A 15 4.40 2.27 -7.78
CA ASP A 15 3.46 1.41 -8.51
C ASP A 15 3.43 -0.02 -7.94
N ILE A 16 4.60 -0.59 -7.60
CA ILE A 16 4.69 -1.91 -6.95
C ILE A 16 3.97 -1.90 -5.60
N LEU A 17 4.27 -0.90 -4.77
CA LEU A 17 3.69 -0.78 -3.43
C LEU A 17 2.16 -0.64 -3.46
N ARG A 18 1.64 0.08 -4.46
CA ARG A 18 0.20 0.22 -4.69
C ARG A 18 -0.44 -1.10 -5.11
N ARG A 19 0.17 -1.83 -6.05
CA ARG A 19 -0.33 -3.15 -6.47
C ARG A 19 -0.38 -4.14 -5.31
N GLU A 20 0.65 -4.16 -4.47
CA GLU A 20 0.66 -5.01 -3.27
C GLU A 20 -0.44 -4.63 -2.28
N ALA A 21 -0.73 -3.34 -2.11
CA ALA A 21 -1.82 -2.89 -1.24
C ALA A 21 -3.20 -3.33 -1.77
N ILE A 22 -3.44 -3.19 -3.08
CA ILE A 22 -4.68 -3.65 -3.73
C ILE A 22 -4.85 -5.16 -3.55
N SER A 23 -3.83 -5.94 -3.92
CA SER A 23 -3.85 -7.41 -3.80
C SER A 23 -4.10 -7.87 -2.36
N LEU A 24 -3.66 -7.08 -1.37
CA LEU A 24 -3.89 -7.42 0.03
C LEU A 24 -5.34 -7.17 0.46
N VAL A 25 -5.96 -6.08 0.01
CA VAL A 25 -7.38 -5.78 0.26
C VAL A 25 -8.28 -6.80 -0.44
N GLU A 26 -7.96 -7.20 -1.67
CA GLU A 26 -8.69 -8.25 -2.40
C GLU A 26 -8.63 -9.61 -1.68
N ARG A 27 -7.47 -9.99 -1.15
CA ARG A 27 -7.30 -11.25 -0.41
C ARG A 27 -7.90 -11.22 0.99
N LYS A 28 -8.00 -10.04 1.60
CA LYS A 28 -8.43 -9.84 3.00
C LYS A 28 -9.38 -8.66 3.13
N PRO A 29 -10.57 -8.70 2.51
CA PRO A 29 -11.57 -7.65 2.69
C PRO A 29 -12.01 -7.61 4.16
N GLY A 30 -12.50 -6.45 4.61
CA GLY A 30 -13.02 -6.29 5.97
C GLY A 30 -11.95 -6.19 7.07
N HIS A 31 -10.69 -5.97 6.71
CA HIS A 31 -9.57 -5.83 7.65
C HIS A 31 -9.14 -4.36 7.80
N THR A 32 -8.64 -4.00 8.97
CA THR A 32 -8.11 -2.65 9.23
C THR A 32 -6.71 -2.49 8.65
N THR A 33 -6.24 -1.25 8.50
CA THR A 33 -4.85 -0.99 8.09
C THR A 33 -3.83 -1.73 8.98
N GLY A 34 -4.08 -1.82 10.30
CA GLY A 34 -3.18 -2.51 11.23
C GLY A 34 -3.09 -4.01 10.95
N ASP A 35 -4.22 -4.65 10.69
CA ASP A 35 -4.29 -6.08 10.35
C ASP A 35 -3.58 -6.39 9.03
N LEU A 36 -3.72 -5.46 8.08
CA LEU A 36 -3.09 -5.55 6.76
C LEU A 36 -1.59 -5.22 6.80
N ALA A 37 -1.15 -4.35 7.72
CA ALA A 37 0.22 -3.84 7.76
C ALA A 37 1.29 -4.92 7.86
N TYR A 38 1.06 -5.98 8.65
CA TYR A 38 2.03 -7.07 8.77
C TYR A 38 2.17 -7.88 7.47
N GLY A 39 1.05 -8.19 6.81
CA GLY A 39 1.04 -8.89 5.52
C GLY A 39 1.70 -8.07 4.42
N TRP A 40 1.47 -6.76 4.40
CA TRP A 40 2.10 -5.87 3.45
C TRP A 40 3.60 -5.70 3.71
N PHE A 41 3.99 -5.46 4.98
CA PHE A 41 5.38 -5.34 5.41
C PHE A 41 6.22 -6.54 4.99
N THR A 42 5.72 -7.76 5.26
CA THR A 42 6.43 -9.00 4.89
C THR A 42 6.61 -9.14 3.39
N ALA A 43 5.63 -8.70 2.59
CA ALA A 43 5.74 -8.70 1.12
C ALA A 43 6.79 -7.71 0.60
N ILE A 44 6.95 -6.55 1.24
CA ILE A 44 7.82 -5.48 0.71
C ILE A 44 9.22 -5.42 1.34
N ARG A 45 9.43 -6.07 2.50
CA ARG A 45 10.70 -6.08 3.24
C ARG A 45 11.91 -6.54 2.41
N PRO A 46 11.83 -7.54 1.50
CA PRO A 46 12.98 -7.96 0.70
C PRO A 46 13.57 -6.84 -0.16
N TRP A 47 12.76 -5.84 -0.53
CA TRP A 47 13.12 -4.76 -1.46
C TRP A 47 13.26 -3.41 -0.75
N ARG A 48 12.87 -3.31 0.53
CA ARG A 48 12.81 -2.05 1.28
C ARG A 48 13.19 -2.23 2.74
N LYS A 49 14.20 -1.48 3.18
CA LYS A 49 14.57 -1.36 4.59
C LYS A 49 13.70 -0.29 5.25
N ILE A 50 12.52 -0.69 5.70
CA ILE A 50 11.65 0.11 6.58
C ILE A 50 11.27 -0.75 7.77
N ASP A 51 10.97 -0.12 8.91
CA ASP A 51 10.41 -0.86 10.04
C ASP A 51 8.89 -1.08 9.86
N GLN A 52 8.31 -1.87 10.76
CA GLN A 52 6.89 -2.23 10.69
C GLN A 52 5.96 -1.03 10.93
N VAL A 53 6.38 -0.04 11.72
CA VAL A 53 5.60 1.17 12.01
C VAL A 53 5.54 2.06 10.77
N GLU A 54 6.69 2.30 10.15
CA GLU A 54 6.79 3.01 8.88
C GLU A 54 6.01 2.28 7.78
N ALA A 55 6.05 0.95 7.74
CA ALA A 55 5.26 0.17 6.80
C ALA A 55 3.75 0.37 6.99
N ALA A 56 3.26 0.38 8.24
CA ALA A 56 1.85 0.62 8.55
C ALA A 56 1.40 2.03 8.15
N LEU A 57 2.22 3.05 8.43
CA LEU A 57 1.95 4.43 8.03
C LEU A 57 1.87 4.57 6.51
N ARG A 58 2.88 4.06 5.79
CA ARG A 58 2.92 4.10 4.31
C ARG A 58 1.77 3.31 3.68
N LEU A 59 1.41 2.17 4.24
CA LEU A 59 0.24 1.41 3.78
C LEU A 59 -1.04 2.24 3.95
N GLY A 60 -1.20 2.92 5.09
CA GLY A 60 -2.33 3.81 5.34
C GLY A 60 -2.43 4.95 4.33
N GLU A 61 -1.31 5.59 4.01
CA GLU A 61 -1.23 6.62 2.96
C GLU A 61 -1.67 6.07 1.59
N ILE A 62 -1.11 4.92 1.19
CA ILE A 62 -1.44 4.28 -0.09
C ILE A 62 -2.91 3.89 -0.17
N LEU A 63 -3.47 3.27 0.89
CA LEU A 63 -4.88 2.89 0.91
C LEU A 63 -5.79 4.12 0.84
N ARG A 64 -5.40 5.23 1.47
CA ARG A 64 -6.15 6.49 1.37
C ARG A 64 -6.11 7.09 -0.04
N GLU A 65 -4.98 7.01 -0.74
CA GLU A 65 -4.90 7.40 -2.15
C GLU A 65 -5.81 6.54 -3.03
N LEU A 66 -5.74 5.22 -2.86
CA LEU A 66 -6.57 4.26 -3.60
C LEU A 66 -8.07 4.44 -3.30
N GLU A 67 -8.42 4.88 -2.10
CA GLU A 67 -9.79 5.24 -1.72
C GLU A 67 -10.30 6.45 -2.51
N ILE A 68 -9.48 7.50 -2.59
CA ILE A 68 -9.80 8.73 -3.34
C ILE A 68 -9.96 8.42 -4.83
N GLU A 69 -9.15 7.48 -5.35
CA GLU A 69 -9.21 7.01 -6.73
C GLU A 69 -10.36 6.03 -7.00
N GLY A 70 -11.11 5.61 -5.97
CA GLY A 70 -12.22 4.67 -6.10
C GLY A 70 -11.79 3.24 -6.41
N VAL A 71 -10.55 2.85 -6.09
CA VAL A 71 -10.04 1.48 -6.29
C VAL A 71 -10.39 0.58 -5.10
N VAL A 72 -10.38 1.16 -3.90
CA VAL A 72 -10.83 0.52 -2.66
C VAL A 72 -11.83 1.43 -1.97
N ARG A 73 -12.62 0.88 -1.04
CA ARG A 73 -13.51 1.65 -0.17
C ARG A 73 -13.22 1.35 1.29
N ARG A 74 -13.57 2.30 2.16
CA ARG A 74 -13.40 2.18 3.60
C ARG A 74 -14.74 2.26 4.32
N GLU A 75 -15.02 1.25 5.14
CA GLU A 75 -16.25 1.15 5.94
C GLU A 75 -15.87 0.71 7.35
N ASP A 76 -16.33 1.40 8.40
CA ASP A 76 -15.98 1.08 9.80
C ASP A 76 -14.49 0.83 10.05
N ARG A 77 -13.64 1.65 9.42
CA ARG A 77 -12.16 1.56 9.44
C ARG A 77 -11.57 0.34 8.73
N LYS A 78 -12.40 -0.52 8.15
CA LYS A 78 -12.03 -1.70 7.38
C LYS A 78 -11.97 -1.37 5.89
N TRP A 79 -11.09 -2.06 5.18
CA TRP A 79 -10.87 -1.87 3.76
C TRP A 79 -11.54 -2.97 2.93
N HIS A 80 -12.13 -2.57 1.81
CA HIS A 80 -12.81 -3.44 0.86
C HIS A 80 -12.42 -3.03 -0.57
N PRO A 81 -12.43 -3.94 -1.56
CA PRO A 81 -12.39 -3.54 -2.96
C PRO A 81 -13.55 -2.59 -3.29
N ALA A 82 -13.33 -1.66 -4.22
CA ALA A 82 -14.46 -0.97 -4.86
C ALA A 82 -15.22 -1.96 -5.75
N GLU A 83 -16.53 -1.74 -5.90
CA GLU A 83 -17.41 -2.58 -6.75
C GLU A 83 -17.10 -2.42 -8.25
#